data_AF-A0A2V7X9A1-F1
#
_entry.id   AF-A0A2V7X9A1-F1
#
_cell.length_a   1.000
_cell.length_b   1.000
_cell.length_c   1.000
_cell.angle_alpha   90.00
_cell.angle_beta   90.00
_cell.angle_gamma   90.00
#
_symmetry.space_group_name_H-M   'P 1'
#
loop_
_entity.id
_entity.type
_entity.pdbx_description
1 polymer ?
#
loop_
_entity_poly.entity_id
_entity_poly.type
_entity_poly.pdbx_seq_one_letter_code
_entity_poly.pdbx_strand_id
1 'polypeptide(L)'
;MLTALPEDRMRLEIAGRVVLGATMVALAVPAASEDTAVRTFFRRTIGLTEAQIAEVDAGRVVTRQLPGADKPEMAAFGAVRVTSSKDTFLQRLRDVARFRQGPPSLQIGRFHTPPVPADLDGLTLEDGDFDAARQCKPGDCRSTGRRPMPAPGPPRS
;
A
#
# COMPACT_ATOMS: atom_id res chain seq x y z
N MET A 1 36.21 -51.36 71.89
CA MET A 1 35.57 -52.52 71.25
C MET A 1 35.56 -52.23 69.76
N LEU A 2 36.35 -53.00 69.00
CA LEU A 2 36.73 -52.72 67.62
C LEU A 2 35.70 -53.37 66.69
N THR A 3 34.91 -52.57 65.96
CA THR A 3 34.21 -53.05 64.77
C THR A 3 34.25 -51.96 63.72
N ALA A 4 34.98 -52.27 62.65
CA ALA A 4 35.04 -51.54 61.40
C ALA A 4 33.71 -51.65 60.63
N LEU A 5 33.34 -50.54 59.97
CA LEU A 5 32.86 -50.37 58.58
C LEU A 5 32.11 -51.56 57.91
N PRO A 6 31.08 -51.30 57.08
CA PRO A 6 31.31 -50.48 55.88
C PRO A 6 30.19 -49.56 55.40
N GLU A 7 30.67 -48.51 54.74
CA GLU A 7 29.99 -47.67 53.78
C GLU A 7 29.59 -48.52 52.56
N ASP A 8 28.32 -48.49 52.17
CA ASP A 8 27.95 -48.74 50.78
C ASP A 8 26.55 -48.17 50.45
N ARG A 9 26.55 -47.35 49.40
CA ARG A 9 25.49 -47.10 48.42
C ARG A 9 24.21 -46.36 48.85
N MET A 10 24.25 -45.06 48.60
CA MET A 10 23.46 -44.40 47.55
C MET A 10 22.14 -45.10 47.17
N ARG A 11 21.01 -44.55 47.61
CA ARG A 11 19.88 -44.13 46.75
C ARG A 11 18.69 -43.64 47.58
N LEU A 12 18.05 -42.59 47.05
CA LEU A 12 16.65 -42.19 47.26
C LEU A 12 16.32 -41.66 48.68
N GLU A 13 15.85 -40.44 48.90
CA GLU A 13 14.84 -39.62 48.22
C GLU A 13 14.88 -38.20 48.85
N ILE A 14 13.98 -37.32 48.41
CA ILE A 14 13.44 -36.14 49.12
C ILE A 14 14.04 -34.77 48.74
N ALA A 15 13.46 -34.24 47.65
CA ALA A 15 12.73 -32.97 47.61
C ALA A 15 13.28 -31.74 48.36
N GLY A 16 13.64 -30.69 47.62
CA GLY A 16 13.83 -29.36 48.20
C GLY A 16 14.29 -28.27 47.23
N ARG A 17 13.36 -27.72 46.43
CA ARG A 17 13.21 -26.30 46.00
C ARG A 17 14.40 -25.37 46.31
N VAL A 18 15.10 -24.67 45.40
CA VAL A 18 14.70 -23.62 44.43
C VAL A 18 16.00 -22.91 44.01
N VAL A 19 16.18 -22.52 42.73
CA VAL A 19 16.69 -21.21 42.23
C VAL A 19 16.51 -21.25 40.70
N LEU A 20 15.41 -20.72 40.17
CA LEU A 20 15.33 -19.42 39.48
C LEU A 20 16.26 -19.30 38.24
N GLY A 21 15.89 -19.97 37.16
CA GLY A 21 16.36 -19.66 35.81
C GLY A 21 15.16 -19.23 34.96
N ALA A 22 14.78 -17.96 35.02
CA ALA A 22 13.80 -17.39 34.11
C ALA A 22 14.41 -17.29 32.71
N THR A 23 14.22 -18.32 31.89
CA THR A 23 14.59 -18.29 30.47
C THR A 23 13.61 -17.37 29.74
N MET A 24 13.87 -16.06 29.80
CA MET A 24 13.14 -15.07 29.02
C MET A 24 13.65 -15.15 27.57
N VAL A 25 13.12 -16.08 26.79
CA VAL A 25 13.32 -16.06 25.33
C VAL A 25 12.43 -14.95 24.79
N ALA A 26 13.05 -13.81 24.48
CA ALA A 26 12.39 -12.68 23.84
C ALA A 26 11.86 -13.12 22.46
N LEU A 27 10.55 -13.32 22.37
CA LEU A 27 9.82 -13.46 21.11
C LEU A 27 9.80 -12.09 20.41
N ALA A 28 10.86 -11.75 19.70
CA ALA A 28 10.89 -10.61 18.80
C ALA A 28 10.65 -11.07 17.35
N VAL A 29 9.40 -11.07 16.89
CA VAL A 29 9.04 -11.19 15.45
C VAL A 29 7.66 -10.51 15.26
N PRO A 30 7.37 -9.72 14.19
CA PRO A 30 7.92 -9.88 12.84
C PRO A 30 8.06 -8.59 11.98
N ALA A 31 9.27 -8.06 11.81
CA ALA A 31 9.55 -7.17 10.66
C ALA A 31 9.82 -7.98 9.38
N ALA A 32 10.26 -9.23 9.52
CA ALA A 32 10.65 -10.10 8.40
C ALA A 32 9.45 -10.62 7.58
N SER A 33 8.24 -10.69 8.15
CA SER A 33 7.07 -11.26 7.45
C SER A 33 6.51 -10.31 6.38
N GLU A 34 6.49 -9.00 6.64
CA GLU A 34 6.04 -8.00 5.66
C GLU A 34 7.02 -7.92 4.47
N ASP A 35 8.33 -7.89 4.72
CA ASP A 35 9.34 -7.84 3.63
C ASP A 35 9.28 -9.11 2.76
N THR A 36 9.05 -10.28 3.38
CA THR A 36 8.88 -11.56 2.67
C THR A 36 7.64 -11.56 1.78
N ALA A 37 6.52 -11.00 2.25
CA ALA A 37 5.29 -10.90 1.47
C ALA A 37 5.47 -9.98 0.25
N VAL A 38 6.10 -8.81 0.43
CA VAL A 38 6.37 -7.86 -0.65
C VAL A 38 7.30 -8.47 -1.71
N ARG A 39 8.40 -9.12 -1.29
CA ARG A 39 9.30 -9.82 -2.22
C ARG A 39 8.59 -10.94 -2.97
N THR A 40 7.69 -11.66 -2.29
CA THR A 40 6.90 -12.71 -2.93
C THR A 40 5.95 -12.12 -3.99
N PHE A 41 5.30 -10.99 -3.71
CA PHE A 41 4.47 -10.28 -4.67
C PHE A 41 5.28 -9.77 -5.88
N PHE A 42 6.45 -9.17 -5.63
CA PHE A 42 7.35 -8.72 -6.71
C PHE A 42 7.73 -9.86 -7.64
N ARG A 43 8.07 -11.04 -7.09
CA ARG A 43 8.47 -12.19 -7.90
C ARG A 43 7.31 -12.89 -8.58
N ARG A 44 6.23 -13.17 -7.85
CA ARG A 44 5.14 -14.04 -8.33
C ARG A 44 4.08 -13.30 -9.12
N THR A 45 3.81 -12.05 -8.78
CA THR A 45 2.72 -11.27 -9.40
C THR A 45 3.26 -10.29 -10.43
N ILE A 46 4.30 -9.54 -10.08
CA ILE A 46 4.90 -8.55 -10.98
C ILE A 46 5.98 -9.16 -11.88
N GLY A 47 6.61 -10.26 -11.43
CA GLY A 47 7.65 -10.98 -12.15
C GLY A 47 9.04 -10.33 -12.11
N LEU A 48 9.32 -9.43 -11.16
CA LEU A 48 10.62 -8.76 -11.06
C LEU A 48 11.75 -9.77 -10.86
N THR A 49 12.91 -9.51 -11.46
CA THR A 49 14.13 -10.30 -11.22
C THR A 49 14.74 -9.96 -9.87
N GLU A 50 15.59 -10.83 -9.33
CA GLU A 50 16.31 -10.55 -8.07
C GLU A 50 17.17 -9.29 -8.17
N ALA A 51 17.75 -9.01 -9.34
CA ALA A 51 18.49 -7.77 -9.58
C ALA A 51 17.59 -6.53 -9.45
N GLN A 52 16.39 -6.56 -10.05
CA GLN A 52 15.41 -5.48 -9.93
C GLN A 52 14.90 -5.30 -8.51
N ILE A 53 14.71 -6.40 -7.77
CA ILE A 53 14.33 -6.33 -6.35
C ILE A 53 15.44 -5.68 -5.53
N ALA A 54 16.70 -6.03 -5.79
CA ALA A 54 17.86 -5.38 -5.16
C ALA A 54 17.97 -3.89 -5.52
N GLU A 55 17.55 -3.48 -6.72
CA GLU A 55 17.45 -2.07 -7.09
C GLU A 55 16.41 -1.33 -6.24
N VAL A 56 15.21 -1.89 -6.10
CA VAL A 56 14.18 -1.34 -5.22
C VAL A 56 14.68 -1.25 -3.78
N ASP A 57 15.35 -2.30 -3.29
CA ASP A 57 15.94 -2.34 -1.94
C ASP A 57 16.99 -1.25 -1.73
N ALA A 58 17.77 -0.94 -2.77
CA ALA A 58 18.72 0.16 -2.78
C ALA A 58 18.08 1.54 -2.95
N GLY A 59 16.75 1.64 -2.98
CA GLY A 59 16.02 2.90 -3.16
C GLY A 59 15.98 3.40 -4.61
N ARG A 60 16.36 2.58 -5.58
CA ARG A 60 16.20 2.92 -7.00
C ARG A 60 14.77 2.66 -7.46
N VAL A 61 14.32 3.47 -8.41
CA VAL A 61 13.00 3.30 -9.03
C VAL A 61 13.09 2.18 -10.07
N VAL A 62 12.20 1.21 -9.96
CA VAL A 62 12.01 0.15 -10.96
C VAL A 62 10.62 0.27 -11.54
N THR A 63 10.53 0.27 -12.87
CA THR A 63 9.26 0.28 -13.61
C THR A 63 9.16 -0.93 -14.52
N ARG A 64 7.94 -1.43 -14.71
CA ARG A 64 7.65 -2.53 -15.64
C ARG A 64 6.30 -2.33 -16.32
N GLN A 65 6.23 -2.58 -17.61
CA GLN A 65 4.96 -2.72 -18.31
C GLN A 65 4.36 -4.10 -18.02
N LEU A 66 3.11 -4.11 -17.59
CA LEU A 66 2.33 -5.32 -17.37
C LEU A 66 1.43 -5.58 -18.60
N PRO A 67 1.03 -6.84 -18.83
CA PRO A 67 0.00 -7.15 -19.82
C PRO A 67 -1.28 -6.36 -19.51
N GLY A 68 -1.85 -5.66 -20.49
CA GLY A 68 -3.19 -5.07 -20.37
C GLY A 68 -4.26 -6.15 -20.38
N ALA A 69 -5.39 -5.91 -19.71
CA ALA A 69 -6.50 -6.87 -19.67
C ALA A 69 -7.17 -6.99 -21.04
N ASP A 70 -7.38 -5.87 -21.72
CA ASP A 70 -8.00 -5.78 -23.04
C ASP A 70 -7.31 -4.72 -23.93
N LYS A 71 -7.54 -4.74 -25.25
CA LYS A 71 -7.11 -3.64 -26.13
C LYS A 71 -8.16 -2.51 -26.06
N PRO A 72 -7.81 -1.23 -25.80
CA PRO A 72 -6.48 -0.60 -25.77
C PRO A 72 -6.02 -0.19 -24.35
N GLU A 73 -5.90 -1.14 -23.42
CA GLU A 73 -5.42 -0.84 -22.07
C GLU A 73 -3.90 -1.04 -21.94
N MET A 74 -3.24 -0.11 -21.28
CA MET A 74 -1.82 -0.19 -20.91
C MET A 74 -1.72 -0.28 -19.39
N ALA A 75 -1.12 -1.36 -18.88
CA ALA A 75 -0.84 -1.52 -17.46
C ALA A 75 0.65 -1.32 -17.19
N ALA A 76 0.97 -0.61 -16.11
CA ALA A 76 2.34 -0.41 -15.67
C ALA A 76 2.46 -0.58 -14.16
N PHE A 77 3.63 -1.01 -13.73
CA PHE A 77 4.01 -1.15 -12.33
C PHE A 77 5.25 -0.31 -12.06
N GLY A 78 5.28 0.32 -10.89
CA GLY A 78 6.45 1.05 -10.39
C GLY A 78 6.67 0.76 -8.91
N ALA A 79 7.94 0.61 -8.51
CA ALA A 79 8.34 0.43 -7.12
C ALA A 79 9.59 1.24 -6.78
N VAL A 80 9.62 1.77 -5.56
CA VAL A 80 10.78 2.42 -4.95
C VAL A 80 10.69 2.28 -3.45
N ARG A 81 11.83 2.07 -2.77
CA ARG A 81 11.88 2.08 -1.31
C ARG A 81 11.95 3.53 -0.80
N VAL A 82 10.99 3.91 0.02
CA VAL A 82 10.94 5.23 0.67
C VAL A 82 11.49 5.10 2.09
N THR A 83 12.50 5.91 2.40
CA THR A 83 13.09 5.98 3.75
C THR A 83 12.21 6.81 4.68
N SER A 84 11.12 6.20 5.18
CA SER A 84 10.19 6.81 6.13
C SER A 84 9.54 5.72 6.99
N SER A 85 9.06 6.07 8.18
CA SER A 85 8.16 5.19 8.92
C SER A 85 6.84 5.02 8.15
N LYS A 86 6.19 3.87 8.34
CA LYS A 86 4.88 3.55 7.75
C LYS A 86 3.83 4.59 8.15
N ASP A 87 3.80 4.98 9.43
CA ASP A 87 2.83 5.95 9.94
C ASP A 87 3.03 7.33 9.34
N THR A 88 4.27 7.81 9.24
CA THR A 88 4.57 9.09 8.60
C THR A 88 4.18 9.06 7.12
N PHE A 89 4.43 7.94 6.42
CA PHE A 89 4.01 7.81 5.03
C PHE A 89 2.48 7.83 4.89
N LEU A 90 1.75 7.09 5.73
CA LEU A 90 0.28 7.04 5.71
C LEU A 90 -0.36 8.38 6.08
N GLN A 91 0.21 9.11 7.04
CA GLN A 91 -0.24 10.46 7.41
C GLN A 91 -0.11 11.41 6.22
N ARG A 92 1.04 11.41 5.53
CA ARG A 92 1.23 12.24 4.33
C ARG A 92 0.31 11.81 3.20
N LEU A 93 0.16 10.51 2.95
CA LEU A 93 -0.70 10.00 1.87
C LEU A 93 -2.17 10.44 2.04
N ARG A 94 -2.65 10.57 3.29
CA ARG A 94 -4.01 11.05 3.61
C ARG A 94 -4.16 12.56 3.44
N ASP A 95 -3.07 13.32 3.54
CA ASP A 95 -3.02 14.73 3.17
C ASP A 95 -2.79 14.85 1.65
N VAL A 96 -3.80 14.44 0.89
CA VAL A 96 -3.74 14.34 -0.57
C VAL A 96 -3.38 15.69 -1.22
N ALA A 97 -3.85 16.79 -0.63
CA ALA A 97 -3.55 18.14 -1.11
C ALA A 97 -2.04 18.39 -1.11
N ARG A 98 -1.33 18.09 -0.01
CA ARG A 98 0.13 18.25 0.05
C ARG A 98 0.89 17.12 -0.66
N PHE A 99 0.40 15.89 -0.58
CA PHE A 99 1.10 14.72 -1.12
C PHE A 99 1.12 14.67 -2.64
N ARG A 100 0.05 15.14 -3.29
CA ARG A 100 -0.07 15.14 -4.76
C ARG A 100 0.34 16.46 -5.41
N GLN A 101 0.71 17.47 -4.62
CA GLN A 101 1.29 18.69 -5.16
C GLN A 101 2.61 18.37 -5.88
N GLY A 102 2.72 18.82 -7.14
CA GLY A 102 3.90 18.63 -7.95
C GLY A 102 3.71 19.17 -9.37
N PRO A 103 4.78 19.12 -10.21
CA PRO A 103 4.77 19.71 -11.55
C PRO A 103 3.60 19.33 -12.46
N PRO A 104 3.05 18.09 -12.44
CA PRO A 104 1.92 17.73 -13.30
C PRO A 104 0.55 18.16 -12.76
N SER A 105 0.45 18.68 -11.53
CA SER A 105 -0.82 19.10 -10.94
C SER A 105 -1.04 20.59 -11.13
N LEU A 106 -2.00 20.96 -11.98
CA LEU A 106 -2.35 22.36 -12.23
C LEU A 106 -2.94 23.01 -10.97
N GLN A 107 -3.91 22.36 -10.32
CA GLN A 107 -4.51 22.80 -9.07
C GLN A 107 -5.04 21.61 -8.25
N ILE A 108 -5.04 21.75 -6.93
CA ILE A 108 -5.58 20.75 -6.01
C ILE A 108 -6.24 21.44 -4.81
N GLY A 109 -7.41 20.92 -4.42
CA GLY A 109 -8.18 21.41 -3.28
C GLY A 109 -8.91 20.26 -2.59
N ARG A 110 -9.58 20.56 -1.47
CA ARG A 110 -10.36 19.59 -0.72
C ARG A 110 -11.74 20.15 -0.48
N PHE A 111 -12.76 19.36 -0.77
CA PHE A 111 -14.13 19.69 -0.42
C PHE A 111 -14.35 19.56 1.09
N HIS A 112 -15.12 20.49 1.65
CA HIS A 112 -15.71 20.31 2.97
C HIS A 112 -16.68 19.11 2.96
N THR A 113 -17.06 18.66 4.15
CA THR A 113 -18.10 17.65 4.33
C THR A 113 -19.15 18.21 5.31
N PRO A 114 -20.30 18.72 4.82
CA PRO A 114 -20.77 18.75 3.42
C PRO A 114 -20.02 19.80 2.55
N PRO A 115 -20.02 19.65 1.21
CA PRO A 115 -19.35 20.58 0.31
C PRO A 115 -20.02 21.96 0.32
N VAL A 116 -19.23 23.02 0.18
CA VAL A 116 -19.67 24.42 0.14
C VAL A 116 -19.10 25.13 -1.09
N PRO A 117 -19.74 26.19 -1.62
CA PRO A 117 -19.22 26.91 -2.79
C PRO A 117 -17.78 27.41 -2.64
N ALA A 118 -17.39 27.82 -1.43
CA ALA A 118 -16.03 28.28 -1.11
C ALA A 118 -14.94 27.22 -1.35
N ASP A 119 -15.29 25.94 -1.49
CA ASP A 119 -14.36 24.86 -1.87
C ASP A 119 -13.72 25.10 -3.23
N LEU A 120 -14.37 25.88 -4.09
CA LEU A 120 -13.97 26.13 -5.47
C LEU A 120 -13.31 27.51 -5.67
N ASP A 121 -13.15 28.32 -4.62
CA ASP A 121 -12.61 29.69 -4.73
C ASP A 121 -11.19 29.72 -5.34
N GLY A 122 -10.42 28.66 -5.10
CA GLY A 122 -9.08 28.49 -5.66
C GLY A 122 -9.03 27.88 -7.05
N LEU A 123 -10.16 27.42 -7.60
CA LEU A 123 -10.21 26.76 -8.91
C LEU A 123 -10.17 27.80 -10.04
N THR A 124 -9.18 27.69 -10.91
CA THR A 124 -9.05 28.45 -12.16
C THR A 124 -9.34 27.52 -13.31
N LEU A 125 -10.26 27.93 -14.18
CA LEU A 125 -10.61 27.25 -15.42
C LEU A 125 -10.40 28.21 -16.58
N GLU A 126 -10.17 27.68 -17.78
CA GLU A 126 -10.07 28.48 -18.98
C GLU A 126 -11.48 28.96 -19.41
N ASP A 127 -11.58 30.12 -20.06
CA ASP A 127 -12.89 30.68 -20.48
C ASP A 127 -13.70 29.70 -21.36
N GLY A 128 -13.00 28.92 -22.19
CA GLY A 128 -13.61 27.89 -23.03
C GLY A 128 -14.30 26.78 -22.24
N ASP A 129 -13.83 26.45 -21.03
CA ASP A 129 -14.47 25.46 -20.16
C ASP A 129 -15.80 25.99 -19.61
N PHE A 130 -15.87 27.29 -19.28
CA PHE A 130 -17.12 27.93 -18.86
C PHE A 130 -18.14 27.98 -20.00
N ASP A 131 -17.71 28.30 -21.22
CA ASP A 131 -18.59 28.32 -22.38
C ASP A 131 -19.14 26.95 -22.72
N ALA A 132 -18.30 25.91 -22.63
CA ALA A 132 -18.72 24.52 -22.79
C ALA A 132 -19.71 24.12 -21.69
N ALA A 133 -19.45 24.49 -20.43
CA ALA A 133 -20.31 24.17 -19.29
C ALA A 133 -21.71 24.81 -19.42
N ARG A 134 -21.81 26.05 -19.92
CA ARG A 134 -23.10 26.74 -20.17
C ARG A 134 -23.96 26.04 -21.21
N GLN A 135 -23.33 25.40 -22.19
CA GLN A 135 -24.00 24.68 -23.28
C GLN A 135 -24.29 23.21 -22.93
N CYS A 136 -23.76 22.74 -21.80
CA CYS A 136 -23.85 21.38 -21.31
C CYS A 136 -25.21 21.13 -20.64
N LYS A 137 -25.97 20.14 -21.11
CA LYS A 137 -27.15 19.63 -20.39
C LYS A 137 -26.78 18.35 -19.64
N PRO A 138 -27.19 18.15 -18.38
CA PRO A 138 -26.95 16.91 -17.65
C PRO A 138 -27.39 15.68 -18.48
N GLY A 139 -26.48 14.74 -18.70
CA GLY A 139 -26.71 13.54 -19.52
C GLY A 139 -26.40 13.67 -21.02
N ASP A 140 -26.29 14.90 -21.54
CA ASP A 140 -25.98 15.20 -22.96
C ASP A 140 -24.75 16.12 -23.09
N CYS A 141 -24.01 16.25 -22.00
CA CYS A 141 -22.70 16.85 -22.01
C CYS A 141 -21.80 16.04 -22.94
N ARG A 142 -21.34 16.68 -24.02
CA ARG A 142 -20.29 16.16 -24.91
C ARG A 142 -18.94 16.19 -24.18
N SER A 143 -18.85 15.54 -23.02
CA SER A 143 -17.55 15.19 -22.45
C SER A 143 -16.80 14.45 -23.56
N THR A 144 -15.62 14.94 -23.90
CA THR A 144 -14.70 14.46 -24.94
C THR A 144 -14.23 13.02 -24.68
N GLY A 145 -15.16 12.06 -24.56
CA GLY A 145 -14.86 10.67 -24.22
C GLY A 145 -16.04 9.69 -24.13
N ARG A 146 -17.31 10.12 -24.15
CA ARG A 146 -18.45 9.17 -24.16
C ARG A 146 -19.10 9.12 -25.54
N ARG A 147 -19.06 7.95 -26.20
CA ARG A 147 -19.87 7.71 -27.41
C ARG A 147 -21.35 7.92 -27.07
N PRO A 148 -22.15 8.55 -27.95
CA PRO A 148 -23.59 8.69 -27.74
C PRO A 148 -24.21 7.33 -27.45
N MET A 149 -25.13 7.25 -26.47
CA MET A 149 -25.94 6.05 -26.30
C MET A 149 -26.73 5.79 -27.60
N PRO A 150 -26.69 4.57 -28.16
CA PRO A 150 -27.55 4.26 -29.30
C PRO A 150 -29.01 4.41 -28.88
N ALA A 151 -29.82 5.02 -29.74
CA ALA A 151 -31.25 5.15 -29.53
C ALA A 151 -31.88 3.76 -29.27
N PRO A 152 -32.92 3.66 -28.42
CA PRO A 152 -33.63 2.41 -28.23
C PRO A 152 -34.12 1.88 -29.58
N GLY A 153 -33.74 0.63 -29.89
CA GLY A 153 -34.18 -0.03 -31.12
C GLY A 153 -35.71 -0.19 -31.15
N PRO A 154 -36.31 -0.34 -32.35
CA PRO A 154 -37.75 -0.53 -32.47
C PRO A 154 -38.20 -1.77 -31.66
N PRO A 155 -39.43 -1.76 -31.11
CA PRO A 155 -39.97 -2.92 -30.43
C PRO A 155 -39.92 -4.12 -31.38
N ARG A 156 -39.38 -5.24 -30.89
CA ARG A 156 -39.41 -6.50 -31.64
C ARG A 156 -40.88 -6.92 -31.75
N SER A 157 -41.36 -7.00 -32.98
CA SER A 157 -42.65 -7.58 -33.35
C SER A 157 -42.75 -9.02 -32.90
#